data_AF-A0A0P0E312-F1
#
_entry.id   AF-A0A0P0E312-F1
#
_cell.length_a   1.000
_cell.length_b   1.000
_cell.length_c   1.000
_cell.angle_alpha   90.00
_cell.angle_beta   90.00
_cell.angle_gamma   90.00
#
_symmetry.space_group_name_H-M   'P 1'
#
loop_
_entity.id
_entity.type
_entity.pdbx_description
1 polymer ?
#
loop_
_entity_poly.entity_id
_entity_poly.type
_entity_poly.pdbx_seq_one_letter_code
_entity_poly.pdbx_strand_id
1 'polypeptide(L)'
;MTVDRLLFPRPETPRVYVERHHVPGLCARCGAEALARYPVANHLGPRMVVKCQECFHHASVTRPEAADNWPAWRAPARDWPASRVG
;
A
#
# COMPACT_ATOMS: atom_id res chain seq x y z
N MET A 1 -21.68 15.54 18.30
CA MET A 1 -20.70 14.73 17.54
C MET A 1 -20.59 15.34 16.16
N THR A 2 -19.73 16.34 16.01
CA THR A 2 -19.53 17.05 14.75
C THR A 2 -18.81 16.09 13.81
N VAL A 3 -19.39 15.80 12.66
CA VAL A 3 -18.67 15.16 11.56
C VAL A 3 -17.53 16.11 11.20
N ASP A 4 -16.34 15.81 11.70
CA ASP A 4 -15.12 16.47 11.29
C ASP A 4 -15.08 16.38 9.77
N ARG A 5 -15.08 17.54 9.11
CA ARG A 5 -15.35 17.63 7.67
C ARG A 5 -14.36 16.73 6.94
N LEU A 6 -14.87 15.79 6.13
CA LEU A 6 -14.06 15.13 5.12
C LEU A 6 -13.62 16.21 4.13
N LEU A 7 -12.44 16.77 4.36
CA LEU A 7 -11.83 17.77 3.51
C LEU A 7 -11.08 17.00 2.41
N PHE A 8 -11.56 17.15 1.18
CA PHE A 8 -10.85 16.72 -0.03
C PHE A 8 -10.15 17.95 -0.61
N PRO A 9 -8.93 18.31 -0.15
CA PRO A 9 -8.24 19.47 -0.66
C PRO A 9 -7.99 19.30 -2.16
N ARG A 10 -7.94 20.42 -2.87
CA ARG A 10 -7.60 20.41 -4.29
C ARG A 10 -6.18 19.82 -4.45
N PRO A 11 -5.99 18.81 -5.30
CA PRO A 11 -4.66 18.27 -5.57
C PRO A 11 -3.73 19.36 -6.12
N GLU A 12 -2.54 19.46 -5.55
CA GLU A 12 -1.49 20.38 -6.02
C GLU A 12 -0.65 19.77 -7.16
N THR A 13 -0.71 18.44 -7.31
CA THR A 13 0.03 17.71 -8.33
C THR A 13 -0.87 17.36 -9.52
N PRO A 14 -0.35 17.38 -10.76
CA PRO A 14 -1.15 17.13 -11.96
C PRO A 14 -1.49 15.64 -12.16
N ARG A 15 -0.88 14.74 -11.38
CA ARG A 15 -1.06 13.29 -11.51
C ARG A 15 -1.08 12.61 -10.16
N VAL A 16 -1.87 11.55 -10.06
CA VAL A 16 -1.80 10.60 -8.94
C VAL A 16 -0.58 9.71 -9.14
N TYR A 17 0.29 9.64 -8.14
CA TYR A 17 1.43 8.75 -8.14
C TYR A 17 1.63 8.15 -6.75
N VAL A 18 2.42 7.09 -6.70
CA VAL A 18 2.86 6.44 -5.47
C VAL A 18 4.36 6.41 -5.49
N GLU A 19 4.98 6.87 -4.42
CA GLU A 19 6.42 6.73 -4.25
C GLU A 19 6.77 5.25 -3.99
N ARG A 20 7.82 4.77 -4.65
CA ARG A 20 8.35 3.42 -4.47
C ARG A 20 9.69 3.53 -3.78
N HIS A 21 9.75 3.06 -2.53
CA HIS A 21 10.98 3.11 -1.76
C HIS A 21 11.82 1.88 -2.07
N HIS A 22 13.09 2.09 -2.42
CA HIS A 22 14.02 0.99 -2.68
C HIS A 22 14.16 0.08 -1.45
N VAL A 23 14.24 -1.22 -1.69
CA VAL A 23 14.53 -2.24 -0.68
C VAL A 23 15.83 -2.92 -1.08
N PRO A 24 16.88 -2.89 -0.25
CA PRO A 24 18.13 -3.59 -0.54
C PRO A 24 17.92 -5.10 -0.72
N GLY A 25 18.69 -5.69 -1.63
CA GLY A 25 18.71 -7.14 -1.85
C GLY A 25 18.29 -7.58 -3.26
N LEU A 26 18.55 -8.85 -3.55
CA LEU A 26 18.33 -9.44 -4.88
C LEU A 26 16.93 -10.04 -4.99
N CYS A 27 16.30 -9.87 -6.15
CA CYS A 27 15.07 -10.57 -6.46
C CYS A 27 15.33 -12.09 -6.56
N ALA A 28 14.61 -12.88 -5.76
CA ALA A 28 14.71 -14.35 -5.79
C ALA A 28 14.35 -15.00 -7.13
N ARG A 29 13.72 -14.26 -8.06
CA ARG A 29 13.30 -14.77 -9.37
C ARG A 29 14.25 -14.42 -10.51
N CYS A 30 14.69 -13.15 -10.60
CA CYS A 30 15.54 -12.70 -11.71
C CYS A 30 16.95 -12.26 -11.29
N GLY A 31 17.25 -12.25 -9.99
CA GLY A 31 18.55 -11.81 -9.46
C GLY A 31 18.79 -10.30 -9.46
N ALA A 32 17.87 -9.48 -9.99
CA ALA A 32 18.06 -8.03 -10.05
C ALA A 32 17.95 -7.37 -8.66
N GLU A 33 18.79 -6.36 -8.40
CA GLU A 33 18.75 -5.51 -7.20
C GLU A 33 17.74 -4.35 -7.35
N ALA A 34 16.55 -4.69 -7.84
CA ALA A 34 15.51 -3.73 -8.19
C ALA A 34 14.24 -3.96 -7.36
N LEU A 35 14.38 -4.25 -6.06
CA LEU A 35 13.24 -4.40 -5.17
C LEU A 35 12.75 -3.02 -4.69
N ALA A 36 11.44 -2.84 -4.65
CA ALA A 36 10.82 -1.65 -4.09
C ALA A 36 9.57 -1.96 -3.27
N ARG A 37 9.40 -1.23 -2.16
CA ARG A 37 8.25 -1.27 -1.27
C ARG A 37 7.30 -0.12 -1.57
N TYR A 38 6.01 -0.42 -1.75
CA TYR A 38 5.00 0.61 -2.01
C TYR A 38 3.57 0.12 -1.70
N PRO A 39 2.61 1.05 -1.47
CA PRO A 39 1.21 0.71 -1.28
C PRO A 39 0.54 0.27 -2.59
N VAL A 40 -0.39 -0.66 -2.48
CA VAL A 40 -1.28 -1.08 -3.57
C VAL A 40 -2.72 -1.21 -3.09
N ALA A 41 -3.66 -0.88 -3.98
CA ALA A 41 -5.04 -1.31 -3.86
C ALA A 41 -5.14 -2.78 -4.34
N ASN A 42 -5.72 -3.65 -3.51
CA ASN A 42 -5.89 -5.06 -3.80
C ASN A 42 -7.34 -5.47 -3.49
N HIS A 43 -7.82 -6.57 -4.08
CA HIS A 43 -9.17 -7.11 -3.88
C HIS A 43 -9.47 -7.46 -2.41
N LEU A 44 -8.43 -7.80 -1.62
CA LEU A 44 -8.54 -8.03 -0.18
C LEU A 44 -8.38 -6.74 0.66
N GLY A 45 -8.44 -5.58 0.02
CA GLY A 45 -8.20 -4.27 0.60
C GLY A 45 -6.75 -3.78 0.49
N PRO A 46 -6.42 -2.64 1.13
CA PRO A 46 -5.10 -2.01 1.08
C PRO A 46 -3.97 -2.96 1.52
N ARG A 47 -2.87 -2.99 0.76
CA ARG A 47 -1.66 -3.77 1.08
C ARG A 47 -0.41 -2.94 0.85
N MET A 48 0.66 -3.32 1.56
CA MET A 48 2.03 -2.96 1.20
C MET A 48 2.66 -4.15 0.48
N VAL A 49 3.37 -3.89 -0.60
CA VAL A 49 4.08 -4.94 -1.36
C VAL A 49 5.55 -4.61 -1.41
N VAL A 50 6.39 -5.65 -1.43
CA VAL A 50 7.74 -5.56 -1.97
C VAL A 50 7.73 -6.31 -3.30
N LYS A 51 8.01 -5.59 -4.39
CA LYS A 51 8.09 -6.19 -5.73
C LYS A 51 9.39 -5.84 -6.43
N CYS A 52 9.88 -6.76 -7.24
CA CYS A 52 10.91 -6.47 -8.22
C CYS A 52 10.35 -5.55 -9.31
N GLN A 53 11.08 -4.50 -9.64
CA GLN A 53 10.69 -3.52 -10.66
C GLN A 53 11.03 -3.96 -12.09
N GLU A 54 11.86 -5.00 -12.24
CA GLU A 54 12.20 -5.61 -13.54
C GLU A 54 11.22 -6.73 -13.93
N CYS A 55 11.05 -7.73 -13.06
CA CYS A 55 10.27 -8.94 -13.38
C CYS A 55 8.90 -9.02 -12.68
N PHE A 56 8.54 -8.00 -11.89
CA PHE A 56 7.29 -7.89 -11.13
C PHE A 56 7.00 -9.03 -10.13
N HIS A 57 7.98 -9.86 -9.81
CA HIS A 57 7.83 -10.86 -8.76
C HIS A 57 7.54 -10.23 -7.40
N HIS A 58 6.57 -10.79 -6.68
CA HIS A 58 6.21 -10.36 -5.33
C HIS A 58 7.13 -11.04 -4.33
N ALA A 59 7.99 -10.26 -3.67
CA ALA A 59 8.82 -10.77 -2.57
C ALA A 59 7.99 -10.86 -1.27
N SER A 60 7.10 -9.89 -1.01
CA SER A 60 6.20 -9.94 0.14
C SER A 60 4.94 -9.10 -0.06
N VAL A 61 3.89 -9.43 0.68
CA VAL A 61 2.62 -8.69 0.76
C VAL A 61 2.18 -8.63 2.21
N THR A 62 2.03 -7.44 2.77
CA THR A 62 1.63 -7.23 4.17
C THR A 62 0.44 -6.28 4.28
N ARG A 63 -0.23 -6.28 5.44
CA ARG A 63 -1.18 -5.22 5.78
C ARG A 63 -0.41 -3.93 6.09
N PRO A 64 -0.92 -2.75 5.70
CA PRO A 64 -0.28 -1.50 6.04
C PRO A 64 -0.31 -1.23 7.55
N GLU A 65 0.79 -0.69 8.05
CA GLU A 65 0.92 -0.16 9.39
C GLU A 65 0.47 1.31 9.44
N ALA A 66 0.34 1.88 10.65
CA ALA A 66 -0.09 3.27 10.79
C ALA A 66 0.88 4.25 10.11
N ALA A 67 2.18 3.95 10.17
CA ALA A 67 3.23 4.76 9.55
C ALA A 67 3.19 4.75 8.01
N ASP A 68 2.54 3.76 7.39
CA ASP A 68 2.44 3.68 5.93
C ASP A 68 1.46 4.71 5.35
N ASN A 69 0.61 5.33 6.20
CA ASN A 69 -0.45 6.26 5.78
C ASN A 69 -1.30 5.72 4.62
N TRP A 70 -1.52 4.41 4.59
CA TRP A 70 -2.25 3.69 3.55
C TRP A 70 -3.29 2.74 4.19
N PRO A 71 -4.58 2.83 3.82
CA PRO A 71 -5.17 3.87 2.99
C PRO A 71 -5.06 5.25 3.65
N ALA A 72 -5.26 6.32 2.88
CA ALA A 72 -5.10 7.70 3.35
C ALA A 72 -6.05 8.10 4.50
N TRP A 73 -6.94 7.19 4.91
CA TRP A 73 -7.82 7.32 6.07
C TRP A 73 -7.86 6.00 6.84
N ARG A 74 -8.00 6.06 8.16
CA ARG A 74 -8.19 4.86 8.97
C ARG A 74 -9.66 4.44 8.91
N ALA A 75 -9.97 3.40 8.14
CA ALA A 75 -11.34 2.86 8.11
C ALA A 75 -11.80 2.45 9.53
N PRO A 76 -13.01 2.82 9.97
CA PRO A 76 -13.52 2.44 11.30
C PRO A 76 -13.50 0.94 11.55
N ALA A 77 -13.76 0.14 10.51
CA ALA A 77 -13.77 -1.32 10.56
C ALA A 77 -12.37 -1.97 10.46
N ARG A 78 -11.26 -1.20 10.50
CA ARG A 78 -9.90 -1.75 10.31
C ARG A 78 -9.56 -2.87 11.31
N ASP A 79 -10.02 -2.73 12.54
CA ASP A 79 -9.71 -3.67 13.63
C ASP A 79 -10.84 -4.67 13.87
N TRP A 80 -11.89 -4.65 13.05
CA TRP A 80 -12.99 -5.59 13.17
C TRP A 80 -12.53 -6.98 12.69
N PRO A 81 -13.00 -8.06 13.33
CA PRO A 81 -12.81 -9.39 12.79
C PRO A 81 -13.38 -9.45 11.37
N ALA A 82 -12.65 -10.08 10.44
CA ALA A 82 -13.20 -10.33 9.11
C ALA A 82 -14.50 -11.14 9.23
N SER A 83 -15.55 -10.73 8.52
CA SER A 83 -16.79 -11.49 8.51
C SER A 83 -16.51 -12.88 7.93
N ARG A 84 -16.94 -13.93 8.63
CA ARG A 84 -16.74 -15.33 8.20
C ARG A 84 -17.66 -15.75 7.05
N VAL A 85 -18.54 -14.86 6.62
CA VAL A 85 -19.39 -15.01 5.44
C VAL A 85 -18.65 -14.37 4.27
N GLY A 86 -17.95 -15.23 3.51
CA GLY A 86 -17.33 -14.87 2.24
C GLY A 86 -18.35 -14.82 1.11
#